data_AF-B0BHP6-F1
#
_entry.id   AF-B0BHP6-F1
#
_cell.length_a   1.000
_cell.length_b   1.000
_cell.length_c   1.000
_cell.angle_alpha   90.00
_cell.angle_beta   90.00
_cell.angle_gamma   90.00
#
_symmetry.space_group_name_H-M   'P 1'
#
loop_
_entity.id
_entity.type
_entity.pdbx_description
1 polymer ?
#
loop_
_entity_poly.entity_id
_entity_poly.type
_entity_poly.pdbx_seq_one_letter_code
_entity_poly.pdbx_strand_id
1 'polypeptide(L)'
;DVRQKYMKKAYVALIFIICIALYMHYQETGTITLPLQEGGGRAISFSKPTTSPSKMYAVEWIKSRTHQSKSKRSYEYITFKILNSNGDTIYQPEKDFGTWFKIQCHWDKHDRIWFKSSDHHYFLYWENSDNGWKQRRWNPKSNVVPPLGMTLEKMDLEH
;
A
#
# COMPACT_ATOMS: atom_id res chain seq x y z
N ASP A 1 -31.85 -52.68 20.51
CA ASP A 1 -31.58 -51.39 21.17
C ASP A 1 -30.10 -50.99 21.14
N VAL A 2 -29.21 -51.81 21.70
CA VAL A 2 -27.74 -51.58 21.74
C VAL A 2 -27.13 -51.16 20.38
N ARG A 3 -27.50 -51.83 19.28
CA ARG A 3 -27.02 -51.53 17.92
C ARG A 3 -27.38 -50.11 17.44
N GLN A 4 -28.57 -49.60 17.78
CA GLN A 4 -28.98 -48.24 17.43
C GLN A 4 -28.19 -47.19 18.23
N LYS A 5 -27.88 -47.48 19.50
CA LYS A 5 -27.05 -46.61 20.35
C LYS A 5 -25.63 -46.45 19.80
N TYR A 6 -25.03 -47.53 19.28
CA TYR A 6 -23.71 -47.47 18.64
C TYR A 6 -23.74 -46.76 17.28
N MET A 7 -24.78 -46.98 16.47
CA MET A 7 -24.96 -46.29 15.19
C MET A 7 -25.08 -44.76 15.37
N LYS A 8 -25.83 -44.29 16.37
CA LYS A 8 -25.94 -42.85 16.67
C LYS A 8 -24.60 -42.23 17.09
N LYS A 9 -23.80 -42.92 17.91
CA LYS A 9 -22.48 -42.43 18.33
C LYS A 9 -21.50 -42.36 17.16
N ALA A 10 -21.50 -43.37 16.30
CA ALA A 10 -20.66 -43.40 15.11
C ALA A 10 -21.02 -42.26 14.14
N TYR A 11 -22.32 -41.98 13.98
CA TYR A 11 -22.79 -40.90 13.11
C TYR A 11 -22.38 -39.50 13.61
N VAL A 12 -22.49 -39.24 14.92
CA VAL A 12 -22.06 -37.96 15.52
C VAL A 12 -20.54 -37.78 15.39
N ALA A 13 -19.76 -38.83 15.61
CA ALA A 13 -18.31 -38.78 15.44
C ALA A 13 -17.92 -38.48 13.98
N LEU A 14 -18.62 -39.07 13.01
CA LEU A 14 -18.40 -38.83 11.58
C LEU A 14 -18.67 -37.37 11.20
N ILE A 15 -19.79 -36.79 11.66
CA ILE A 15 -20.10 -35.37 11.41
C ILE A 15 -19.01 -34.48 12.00
N PHE A 16 -18.55 -34.76 13.22
CA PHE A 16 -17.51 -33.96 13.86
C PHE A 16 -16.19 -34.00 13.08
N ILE A 17 -15.80 -35.17 12.57
CA ILE A 17 -14.61 -35.31 11.69
C ILE A 17 -14.79 -34.52 10.40
N ILE A 18 -15.97 -34.57 9.76
CA ILE A 18 -16.27 -33.79 8.56
C ILE A 18 -16.20 -32.29 8.86
N CYS A 19 -16.75 -31.82 9.99
CA CYS A 19 -16.67 -30.42 10.39
C CYS A 19 -15.23 -29.96 10.63
N ILE A 20 -14.39 -30.78 11.28
CA ILE A 20 -12.96 -30.47 11.44
C ILE A 20 -12.26 -30.43 10.08
N ALA A 21 -12.52 -31.40 9.20
CA ALA A 21 -11.92 -31.42 7.87
C ALA A 21 -12.32 -30.18 7.04
N LEU A 22 -13.59 -29.78 7.09
CA LEU A 22 -14.09 -28.56 6.45
C LEU A 22 -13.49 -27.30 7.07
N TYR A 23 -13.32 -27.26 8.39
CA TYR A 23 -12.69 -26.14 9.09
C TYR A 23 -11.20 -26.01 8.73
N MET A 24 -10.48 -27.13 8.68
CA MET A 24 -9.07 -27.16 8.25
C MET A 24 -8.93 -26.76 6.77
N HIS A 25 -9.81 -27.24 5.90
CA HIS A 25 -9.85 -26.82 4.50
C HIS A 25 -10.18 -25.32 4.36
N TYR A 26 -11.10 -24.81 5.18
CA TYR A 26 -11.42 -23.38 5.22
C TYR A 26 -10.21 -22.54 5.65
N GLN A 27 -9.46 -22.99 6.66
CA GLN A 27 -8.22 -22.32 7.10
C GLN A 27 -7.13 -22.33 6.01
N GLU A 28 -7.01 -23.41 5.23
CA GLU A 28 -6.12 -23.45 4.06
C GLU A 28 -6.56 -22.50 2.94
N THR A 29 -7.87 -22.31 2.75
CA THR A 29 -8.42 -21.34 1.79
C THR A 29 -8.51 -19.90 2.34
N GLY A 30 -8.24 -19.71 3.64
CA GLY A 30 -8.44 -18.46 4.39
C GLY A 30 -7.25 -17.50 4.37
N THR A 31 -6.10 -17.92 3.86
CA THR A 31 -5.09 -16.99 3.35
C THR A 31 -5.44 -16.68 1.92
N ILE A 32 -6.11 -15.54 1.70
CA ILE A 32 -6.10 -14.89 0.39
C ILE A 32 -4.63 -14.59 0.10
N THR A 33 -3.96 -15.54 -0.55
CA THR A 33 -2.64 -15.33 -1.12
C THR A 33 -2.92 -14.51 -2.37
N LEU A 34 -3.10 -13.19 -2.16
CA LEU A 34 -3.14 -12.23 -3.25
C LEU A 34 -1.87 -12.47 -4.07
N PRO A 35 -1.97 -12.59 -5.41
CA PRO A 35 -0.83 -12.92 -6.23
C PRO A 35 0.31 -11.96 -5.90
N LEU A 36 1.48 -12.54 -5.64
CA LEU A 36 2.72 -11.85 -5.34
C LEU A 36 2.92 -10.73 -6.37
N GLN A 37 2.72 -9.47 -5.97
CA GLN A 37 2.98 -8.35 -6.85
C GLN A 37 4.45 -8.00 -6.74
N GLU A 38 5.20 -8.27 -7.81
CA GLU A 38 6.59 -7.84 -7.97
C GLU A 38 6.68 -6.31 -8.01
N GLY A 39 6.62 -5.68 -6.84
CA GLY A 39 6.94 -4.27 -6.65
C GLY A 39 8.45 -4.11 -6.54
N GLY A 40 9.12 -3.78 -7.65
CA GLY A 40 10.57 -3.52 -7.71
C GLY A 40 11.02 -2.25 -6.97
N GLY A 41 10.90 -2.23 -5.64
CA GLY A 41 11.27 -1.10 -4.79
C GLY A 41 12.77 -0.88 -4.67
N ARG A 42 13.32 0.10 -5.42
CA ARG A 42 14.60 0.74 -5.07
C ARG A 42 14.32 2.04 -4.32
N ALA A 43 15.11 2.34 -3.29
CA ALA A 43 15.20 3.71 -2.78
C ALA A 43 15.62 4.62 -3.94
N ILE A 44 14.72 5.49 -4.41
CA ILE A 44 14.91 6.21 -5.66
C ILE A 44 15.94 7.32 -5.44
N SER A 45 17.02 7.29 -6.23
CA SER A 45 17.82 8.48 -6.50
C SER A 45 16.92 9.48 -7.23
N PHE A 46 16.61 10.62 -6.61
CA PHE A 46 15.74 11.71 -7.11
C PHE A 46 16.08 12.28 -8.50
N SER A 47 17.06 11.73 -9.20
CA SER A 47 17.56 12.21 -10.49
C SER A 47 16.79 11.69 -11.70
N LYS A 48 15.90 10.70 -11.56
CA LYS A 48 15.14 10.14 -12.69
C LYS A 48 13.65 9.96 -12.33
N PRO A 49 12.73 10.34 -13.23
CA PRO A 49 11.32 10.04 -13.07
C PRO A 49 11.07 8.54 -12.95
N THR A 50 10.13 8.14 -12.11
CA THR A 50 9.68 6.74 -12.02
C THR A 50 8.43 6.54 -12.84
N THR A 51 8.51 5.68 -13.84
CA THR A 51 7.38 5.37 -14.73
C THR A 51 6.43 4.36 -14.08
N SER A 52 5.13 4.60 -14.26
CA SER A 52 4.05 3.69 -13.88
C SER A 52 4.08 2.38 -14.71
N PRO A 53 3.49 1.27 -14.21
CA PRO A 53 3.44 0.01 -14.94
C PRO A 53 2.80 0.10 -16.32
N SER A 54 1.75 0.91 -16.49
CA SER A 54 1.13 1.11 -17.81
C SER A 54 1.96 1.97 -18.77
N LYS A 55 2.99 2.66 -18.26
CA LYS A 55 3.78 3.67 -18.97
C LYS A 55 3.01 4.92 -19.39
N MET A 56 1.77 5.08 -18.94
CA MET A 56 0.96 6.27 -19.21
C MET A 56 1.38 7.47 -18.36
N TYR A 57 2.00 7.19 -17.21
CA TYR A 57 2.39 8.21 -16.25
C TYR A 57 3.83 8.03 -15.77
N ALA A 58 4.46 9.12 -15.33
CA ALA A 58 5.71 9.11 -14.60
C ALA A 58 5.67 10.09 -13.43
N VAL A 59 6.37 9.80 -12.34
CA VAL A 59 6.53 10.71 -11.20
C VAL A 59 7.91 11.32 -11.24
N GLU A 60 7.98 12.64 -11.34
CA GLU A 60 9.20 13.43 -11.23
C GLU A 60 9.27 14.08 -9.85
N TRP A 61 10.42 13.97 -9.20
CA TRP A 61 10.63 14.55 -7.88
C TRP A 61 11.29 15.92 -7.97
N ILE A 62 10.77 16.86 -7.18
CA ILE A 62 11.28 18.21 -7.07
C ILE A 62 11.71 18.44 -5.64
N LYS A 63 13.01 18.70 -5.46
CA LYS A 63 13.54 19.11 -4.16
C LYS A 63 13.32 20.61 -3.98
N SER A 64 12.59 20.97 -2.93
CA SER A 64 12.43 22.35 -2.48
C SER A 64 13.24 22.53 -1.20
N ARG A 65 14.16 23.50 -1.17
CA ARG A 65 14.83 23.89 0.09
C ARG A 65 14.16 25.14 0.59
N THR A 66 13.59 25.10 1.79
CA THR A 66 13.12 26.31 2.47
C THR A 66 14.03 26.58 3.65
N HIS A 67 14.77 27.68 3.58
CA HIS A 67 15.38 28.28 4.77
C HIS A 67 14.28 28.99 5.55
N GLN A 68 13.89 28.45 6.72
CA GLN A 68 13.15 29.30 7.67
C GLN A 68 14.11 30.36 8.19
N SER A 69 13.83 31.63 7.89
CA SER A 69 14.75 32.77 8.07
C SER A 69 15.19 33.05 9.52
N LYS A 70 14.69 32.31 10.51
CA LYS A 70 14.99 32.51 11.94
C LYS A 70 15.69 31.31 12.61
N SER A 71 15.75 30.15 11.97
CA SER A 71 16.43 28.98 12.53
C SER A 71 17.63 28.60 11.66
N LYS A 72 18.77 28.26 12.26
CA LYS A 72 19.92 27.69 11.52
C LYS A 72 19.63 26.30 10.93
N ARG A 73 18.42 25.75 11.13
CA ARG A 73 18.00 24.47 10.55
C ARG A 73 17.42 24.72 9.14
N SER A 74 18.05 24.13 8.14
CA SER A 74 17.49 23.98 6.81
C SER A 74 16.53 22.80 6.79
N TYR A 75 15.31 23.00 6.29
CA TYR A 75 14.38 21.90 6.03
C TYR A 75 14.40 21.60 4.53
N GLU A 76 14.54 20.32 4.18
CA GLU A 76 14.33 19.86 2.82
C GLU A 76 12.85 19.46 2.69
N TYR A 77 12.11 20.21 1.87
CA TYR A 77 10.76 19.85 1.45
C TYR A 77 10.87 19.12 0.12
N ILE A 78 10.05 18.09 -0.04
CA ILE A 78 10.00 17.35 -1.31
C ILE A 78 8.59 17.55 -1.87
N THR A 79 8.53 17.92 -3.13
CA THR A 79 7.30 17.88 -3.91
C THR A 79 7.51 17.01 -5.13
N PHE A 80 6.45 16.71 -5.85
CA PHE A 80 6.52 15.87 -7.04
C PHE A 80 5.53 16.34 -8.09
N LYS A 81 5.78 15.94 -9.32
CA LYS A 81 4.86 16.10 -10.44
C LYS A 81 4.52 14.74 -10.99
N ILE A 82 3.28 14.59 -11.45
CA ILE A 82 2.89 13.47 -12.29
C ILE A 82 2.88 13.97 -13.74
N LEU A 83 3.64 13.29 -14.56
CA LEU A 83 3.79 13.55 -15.99
C LEU A 83 2.94 12.54 -16.77
N ASN A 84 2.41 12.94 -17.93
CA ASN A 84 1.82 12.02 -18.91
C ASN A 84 2.93 11.31 -19.73
N SER A 85 2.54 10.49 -20.70
CA SER A 85 3.45 9.76 -21.60
C SER A 85 4.33 10.67 -22.48
N ASN A 86 3.92 11.93 -22.70
CA ASN A 86 4.68 12.91 -23.47
C ASN A 86 5.67 13.71 -22.61
N GLY A 87 5.61 13.54 -21.28
CA GLY A 87 6.40 14.31 -20.32
C GLY A 87 5.74 15.60 -19.83
N ASP A 88 4.49 15.88 -20.21
CA ASP A 88 3.77 17.07 -19.73
C ASP A 88 3.27 16.86 -18.31
N THR A 89 3.36 17.90 -17.48
CA THR A 89 2.81 17.87 -16.12
C THR A 89 1.28 17.88 -16.16
N ILE A 90 0.66 16.82 -15.62
CA ILE A 90 -0.80 16.69 -15.49
C ILE A 90 -1.28 16.82 -14.05
N TYR A 91 -0.37 16.74 -13.09
CA TYR A 91 -0.69 16.98 -11.69
C TYR A 91 0.55 17.44 -10.92
N GLN A 92 0.33 18.39 -10.01
CA GLN A 92 1.28 18.84 -9.02
C GLN A 92 0.51 19.14 -7.72
N PRO A 93 0.91 18.61 -6.55
CA PRO A 93 0.30 18.98 -5.28
C PRO A 93 0.45 20.47 -5.01
N GLU A 94 -0.60 21.11 -4.48
CA GLU A 94 -0.55 22.52 -4.06
C GLU A 94 0.37 22.75 -2.86
N LYS A 95 0.53 21.72 -2.02
CA LYS A 95 1.33 21.76 -0.82
C LYS A 95 2.48 20.78 -0.94
N ASP A 96 3.67 21.26 -0.61
CA ASP A 96 4.85 20.42 -0.52
C ASP A 96 4.66 19.34 0.55
N PHE A 97 5.16 18.15 0.25
CA PHE A 97 5.19 17.06 1.19
C PHE A 97 6.43 17.20 2.07
N GLY A 98 6.23 17.77 3.26
CA GLY A 98 7.27 17.92 4.27
C GLY A 98 7.57 16.59 4.93
N THR A 99 8.82 16.13 4.85
CA THR A 99 9.33 14.99 5.60
C THR A 99 10.68 15.39 6.18
N TRP A 100 11.03 14.93 7.37
CA TRP A 100 12.37 15.06 7.94
C TRP A 100 13.25 13.89 7.54
N PHE A 101 12.65 12.74 7.24
CA PHE A 101 13.35 11.48 6.96
C PHE A 101 13.11 10.93 5.55
N LYS A 102 13.34 9.62 5.36
CA LYS A 102 13.29 8.93 4.07
C LYS A 102 11.84 8.82 3.57
N ILE A 103 11.61 9.16 2.31
CA ILE A 103 10.36 8.84 1.59
C ILE A 103 10.57 7.57 0.78
N GLN A 104 9.64 6.63 0.88
CA GLN A 104 9.48 5.53 -0.04
C GLN A 104 8.34 5.84 -1.01
N CYS A 105 8.52 5.48 -2.27
CA CYS A 105 7.54 5.75 -3.32
C CYS A 105 7.46 4.58 -4.29
N HIS A 106 6.25 4.14 -4.59
CA HIS A 106 6.00 2.95 -5.36
C HIS A 106 4.74 3.12 -6.22
N TRP A 107 4.83 2.73 -7.48
CA TRP A 107 3.63 2.53 -8.30
C TRP A 107 3.02 1.16 -7.99
N ASP A 108 1.70 1.06 -8.06
CA ASP A 108 1.00 -0.23 -8.10
C ASP A 108 0.47 -0.57 -9.51
N LYS A 109 -0.12 -1.76 -9.63
CA LYS A 109 -0.65 -2.27 -10.91
C LYS A 109 -1.77 -1.43 -11.54
N HIS A 110 -2.36 -0.51 -10.80
CA HIS A 110 -3.45 0.36 -11.25
C HIS A 110 -2.95 1.78 -11.51
N ASP A 111 -1.62 1.96 -11.63
CA ASP A 111 -0.96 3.25 -11.75
C ASP A 111 -1.35 4.22 -10.63
N ARG A 112 -1.57 3.71 -9.41
CA ARG A 112 -1.62 4.57 -8.23
C ARG A 112 -0.21 4.75 -7.72
N ILE A 113 0.16 5.97 -7.37
CA ILE A 113 1.46 6.25 -6.76
C ILE A 113 1.31 6.31 -5.25
N TRP A 114 2.07 5.48 -4.56
CA TRP A 114 2.06 5.34 -3.11
C TRP A 114 3.26 6.02 -2.50
N PHE A 115 3.05 6.65 -1.36
CA PHE A 115 4.09 7.32 -0.58
C PHE A 115 4.02 6.86 0.88
N LYS A 116 5.20 6.56 1.43
CA LYS A 116 5.42 6.37 2.86
C LYS A 116 6.52 7.31 3.31
N SER A 117 6.24 8.17 4.26
CA SER A 117 7.28 8.88 5.00
C SER A 117 7.56 8.13 6.29
N SER A 118 8.81 8.06 6.74
CA SER A 118 9.10 7.55 8.09
C SER A 118 8.71 8.53 9.21
N ASP A 119 8.33 9.78 8.89
CA ASP A 119 7.73 10.73 9.84
C ASP A 119 6.24 10.50 10.06
N HIS A 120 5.62 9.69 9.20
CA HIS A 120 4.18 9.50 9.17
C HIS A 120 3.85 8.01 9.18
N HIS A 121 3.12 7.60 10.20
CA HIS A 121 2.68 6.21 10.41
C HIS A 121 1.49 5.81 9.51
N TYR A 122 1.39 6.39 8.32
CA TYR A 122 0.33 6.12 7.37
C TYR A 122 0.85 6.20 5.93
N PHE A 123 0.18 5.48 5.04
CA PHE A 123 0.42 5.62 3.61
C PHE A 123 -0.51 6.67 3.01
N LEU A 124 0.05 7.46 2.10
CA LEU A 124 -0.72 8.25 1.15
C LEU A 124 -0.61 7.60 -0.22
N TYR A 125 -1.65 7.71 -1.02
CA TYR A 125 -1.55 7.38 -2.43
C TYR A 125 -2.33 8.38 -3.27
N TRP A 126 -1.92 8.53 -4.51
CA TRP A 126 -2.63 9.30 -5.51
C TRP A 126 -3.19 8.34 -6.54
N GLU A 127 -4.47 8.56 -6.87
CA GLU A 127 -5.18 7.82 -7.90
C GLU A 127 -5.74 8.80 -8.92
N ASN A 128 -5.70 8.44 -10.20
CA ASN A 128 -6.40 9.18 -11.23
C ASN A 128 -7.89 8.83 -11.17
N SER A 129 -8.75 9.84 -11.08
CA SER A 129 -10.20 9.71 -11.11
C SER A 129 -10.78 10.53 -12.26
N ASP A 130 -12.09 10.45 -12.50
CA ASP A 130 -12.74 11.23 -13.58
C ASP A 130 -12.48 12.75 -13.48
N ASN A 131 -12.23 13.25 -12.26
CA ASN A 131 -11.90 14.66 -12.00
C ASN A 131 -10.40 14.89 -11.78
N GLY A 132 -9.56 14.03 -12.37
CA GLY A 132 -8.11 14.08 -12.24
C GLY A 132 -7.57 13.38 -10.99
N TRP A 133 -6.30 13.65 -10.71
CA TRP A 133 -5.53 13.03 -9.64
C TRP A 133 -5.99 13.50 -8.26
N LYS A 134 -6.23 12.53 -7.38
CA LYS A 134 -6.67 12.78 -6.00
C LYS A 134 -5.76 12.10 -5.01
N GLN A 135 -5.37 12.85 -3.98
CA GLN A 135 -4.69 12.30 -2.81
C GLN A 135 -5.69 11.53 -1.94
N ARG A 136 -5.28 10.36 -1.48
CA ARG A 136 -6.00 9.52 -0.53
C ARG A 136 -5.07 9.12 0.61
N ARG A 137 -5.63 9.02 1.81
CA ARG A 137 -4.98 8.33 2.92
C ARG A 137 -5.42 6.88 2.89
N TRP A 138 -4.46 5.97 2.94
CA TRP A 138 -4.78 4.55 3.01
C TRP A 138 -5.44 4.18 4.33
N ASN A 139 -6.40 3.27 4.25
CA ASN A 139 -7.09 2.70 5.40
C ASN A 139 -6.98 1.17 5.30
N PRO A 140 -6.53 0.47 6.35
CA PRO A 140 -6.48 -1.00 6.38
C PRO A 140 -7.82 -1.69 6.10
N LYS A 141 -8.94 -0.99 6.32
CA LYS A 141 -10.30 -1.48 6.01
C LYS A 141 -10.74 -1.26 4.56
N SER A 142 -9.91 -0.62 3.74
CA SER A 142 -10.23 -0.36 2.33
C SER A 142 -9.88 -1.58 1.45
N ASN A 143 -10.53 -1.70 0.30
CA ASN A 143 -10.22 -2.74 -0.71
C ASN A 143 -8.94 -2.45 -1.50
N VAL A 144 -8.21 -1.39 -1.15
CA VAL A 144 -7.01 -0.93 -1.83
C VAL A 144 -5.81 -1.39 -1.01
N VAL A 145 -4.91 -2.17 -1.63
CA VAL A 145 -3.76 -2.77 -0.95
C VAL A 145 -2.47 -2.03 -1.35
N PRO A 146 -1.61 -1.63 -0.39
CA PRO A 146 -0.32 -1.01 -0.70
C PRO A 146 0.62 -1.98 -1.44
N PRO A 147 1.58 -1.47 -2.24
CA PRO A 147 2.57 -2.29 -2.91
C PRO A 147 3.39 -3.16 -1.96
N LEU A 148 3.81 -4.34 -2.44
CA LEU A 148 4.73 -5.20 -1.71
C LEU A 148 6.02 -4.44 -1.38
N GLY A 149 6.49 -4.56 -0.13
CA GLY A 149 7.67 -3.84 0.37
C GLY A 149 7.35 -2.52 1.09
N MET A 150 6.12 -2.01 0.97
CA MET A 150 5.61 -0.96 1.85
C MET A 150 4.94 -1.59 3.08
N THR A 151 5.70 -1.77 4.15
CA THR A 151 5.17 -2.26 5.43
C THR A 151 4.98 -1.10 6.41
N LEU A 152 3.88 -1.09 7.17
CA LEU A 152 3.84 -0.31 8.41
C LEU A 152 4.77 -1.02 9.40
N GLU A 153 5.67 -0.26 10.03
CA GLU A 153 6.43 -0.84 11.13
C GLU A 153 5.45 -1.14 12.27
N LYS A 154 5.62 -2.28 12.95
CA LYS A 154 4.66 -2.81 13.94
C LYS A 154 4.39 -1.89 15.15
N MET A 155 5.01 -0.72 15.24
CA MET A 155 4.89 0.17 16.39
C MET A 155 3.51 0.87 16.51
N ASP A 156 2.64 0.83 15.48
CA ASP A 156 1.47 1.74 15.41
C ASP A 156 0.07 1.07 15.44
N LEU A 157 -0.06 -0.16 15.91
CA LEU A 157 -1.38 -0.81 16.04
C LEU A 157 -1.87 -0.98 17.49
N GLU A 158 -1.11 -0.50 18.47
CA GLU A 158 -1.43 -0.67 19.90
C GLU A 158 -1.91 0.63 20.60
N HIS A 159 -2.28 1.68 19.87
CA HIS A 159 -2.81 2.92 20.46
C HIS A 159 -4.15 3.33 19.83
#